data_AF-A0AAV4CPD4-F1
#
_entry.id   AF-A0AAV4CPD4-F1
#
_cell.length_a   1.000
_cell.length_b   1.000
_cell.length_c   1.000
_cell.angle_alpha   90.00
_cell.angle_beta   90.00
_cell.angle_gamma   90.00
#
_symmetry.space_group_name_H-M   'P 1'
#
loop_
_entity.id
_entity.type
_entity.pdbx_description
1 polymer ?
#
loop_
_entity_poly.entity_id
_entity_poly.type
_entity_poly.pdbx_seq_one_letter_code
_entity_poly.pdbx_strand_id
1 'polypeptide(L)'
;MRAILEEYLSKKKKKKEEEEEEEEEKEKEEEEEKEKEKEKEKEKKKEKKKEKKKEKKKEEEGRRRKKKEEEEEEEEQQQQNNNNNNNNNNNNNSNNNNSNNNNSNNNNNNNNRQVVTMETEMTTFINIESLDCFTNIRIVGPKRCQRCGVVHFEEIPSFFGGRCNLI
;
A
#
# COMPACT_ATOMS: atom_id res chain seq x y z
N MET A 1 0.09 -68.52 -34.69
CA MET A 1 0.39 -67.10 -35.01
C MET A 1 -0.66 -66.14 -34.44
N ARG A 2 -1.96 -66.30 -34.73
CA ARG A 2 -3.02 -65.37 -34.24
C ARG A 2 -3.05 -65.17 -32.70
N ALA A 3 -2.98 -66.26 -31.93
CA ALA A 3 -3.01 -66.18 -30.45
C ALA A 3 -1.85 -65.37 -29.85
N ILE A 4 -0.65 -65.44 -30.45
CA ILE A 4 0.54 -64.69 -29.99
C ILE A 4 0.33 -63.19 -30.21
N LEU A 5 -0.27 -62.80 -31.34
CA LEU A 5 -0.57 -61.40 -31.64
C LEU A 5 -1.63 -60.84 -30.68
N GLU A 6 -2.67 -61.61 -30.36
CA GLU A 6 -3.72 -61.20 -29.41
C GLU A 6 -3.15 -61.00 -28.00
N GLU A 7 -2.27 -61.89 -27.54
CA GLU A 7 -1.59 -61.74 -26.24
C GLU A 7 -0.69 -60.49 -26.20
N TYR A 8 0.07 -60.24 -27.27
CA TYR A 8 0.92 -59.06 -27.39
C TYR A 8 0.11 -57.75 -27.34
N LEU A 9 -1.00 -57.69 -28.08
CA LEU A 9 -1.88 -56.52 -28.09
C LEU A 9 -2.55 -56.30 -26.72
N SER A 10 -2.94 -57.37 -26.02
CA SER A 10 -3.50 -57.28 -24.66
C SER A 10 -2.47 -56.73 -23.66
N LYS A 11 -1.23 -57.22 -23.67
CA LYS A 11 -0.14 -56.71 -22.83
C LYS A 11 0.16 -55.23 -23.12
N LYS A 12 0.17 -54.84 -24.41
CA LYS A 12 0.39 -53.45 -24.81
C LYS A 12 -0.74 -52.53 -24.33
N LYS A 13 -1.99 -52.99 -24.38
CA LYS A 13 -3.16 -52.23 -23.88
C LYS A 13 -3.09 -52.03 -22.37
N LYS A 14 -2.78 -53.09 -21.60
CA LYS A 14 -2.61 -53.01 -20.14
C LYS A 14 -1.49 -52.06 -19.72
N LYS A 15 -0.33 -52.12 -20.38
CA LYS A 15 0.78 -51.19 -20.09
C LYS A 15 0.41 -49.73 -20.35
N LYS A 16 -0.36 -49.47 -21.41
CA LYS A 16 -0.84 -48.12 -21.72
C LYS A 16 -1.87 -47.62 -20.70
N GLU A 17 -2.76 -48.50 -20.23
CA GLU A 17 -3.73 -48.17 -19.17
C GLU A 17 -3.03 -47.89 -17.82
N GLU A 18 -2.00 -48.67 -17.47
CA GLU A 18 -1.18 -48.45 -16.26
C GLU A 18 -0.38 -47.14 -16.34
N GLU A 19 0.19 -46.82 -17.51
CA GLU A 19 0.89 -45.53 -17.73
C GLU A 19 -0.07 -44.33 -17.64
N GLU A 20 -1.30 -44.44 -18.16
CA GLU A 20 -2.34 -43.39 -18.05
C GLU A 20 -2.82 -43.19 -16.60
N GLU A 21 -2.97 -44.27 -15.82
CA GLU A 21 -3.35 -44.20 -14.40
C GLU A 21 -2.24 -43.55 -13.54
N GLU A 22 -0.96 -43.87 -13.80
CA GLU A 22 0.18 -43.25 -13.11
C GLU A 22 0.32 -41.75 -13.44
N GLU A 23 0.01 -41.33 -14.68
CA GLU A 23 0.02 -39.92 -15.07
C GLU A 23 -1.12 -39.14 -14.40
N GLU A 24 -2.33 -39.72 -14.31
CA GLU A 24 -3.46 -39.11 -13.62
C GLU A 24 -3.22 -38.96 -12.10
N GLU A 25 -2.56 -39.95 -11.46
CA GLU A 25 -2.20 -39.88 -10.04
C GLU A 25 -1.17 -38.76 -9.77
N LYS A 26 -0.15 -38.62 -10.64
CA LYS A 26 0.83 -37.52 -10.54
C LYS A 26 0.20 -36.14 -10.73
N GLU A 27 -0.73 -35.99 -11.67
CA GLU A 27 -1.43 -34.72 -11.89
C GLU A 27 -2.26 -34.32 -10.66
N LYS A 28 -2.94 -35.28 -10.02
CA LYS A 28 -3.68 -35.06 -8.76
C LYS A 28 -2.78 -34.67 -7.60
N GLU A 29 -1.62 -35.34 -7.44
CA GLU A 29 -0.64 -34.99 -6.40
C GLU A 29 -0.10 -33.57 -6.60
N GLU A 30 0.22 -33.19 -7.85
CA GLU A 30 0.70 -31.84 -8.17
C GLU A 30 -0.37 -30.76 -7.93
N GLU A 31 -1.64 -31.05 -8.23
CA GLU A 31 -2.76 -30.15 -7.95
C GLU A 31 -2.96 -29.96 -6.43
N GLU A 32 -2.91 -31.04 -5.65
CA GLU A 32 -3.03 -30.99 -4.19
C GLU A 32 -1.87 -30.21 -3.55
N GLU A 33 -0.64 -30.36 -4.07
CA GLU A 33 0.53 -29.59 -3.59
C GLU A 33 0.37 -28.08 -3.89
N LYS A 34 -0.09 -27.73 -5.10
CA LYS A 34 -0.38 -26.34 -5.48
C LYS A 34 -1.48 -25.73 -4.61
N GLU A 35 -2.50 -26.50 -4.23
CA GLU A 35 -3.57 -26.01 -3.35
C GLU A 35 -3.04 -25.75 -1.92
N LYS A 36 -2.25 -26.69 -1.37
CA LYS A 36 -1.58 -26.52 -0.07
C LYS A 36 -0.65 -25.31 -0.05
N GLU A 37 0.08 -25.04 -1.12
CA GLU A 37 0.95 -23.87 -1.22
C GLU A 37 0.14 -22.55 -1.23
N LYS A 38 -0.95 -22.50 -2.01
CA LYS A 38 -1.87 -21.34 -2.03
C LYS A 38 -2.51 -21.08 -0.67
N GLU A 39 -2.83 -22.12 0.09
CA GLU A 39 -3.38 -21.98 1.44
C GLU A 39 -2.34 -21.41 2.42
N LYS A 40 -1.12 -21.94 2.42
CA LYS A 40 0.00 -21.41 3.21
C LYS A 40 0.32 -19.95 2.89
N GLU A 41 0.25 -19.55 1.61
CA GLU A 41 0.47 -18.16 1.21
C GLU A 41 -0.65 -17.23 1.72
N LYS A 42 -1.91 -17.67 1.65
CA LYS A 42 -3.06 -16.94 2.21
C LYS A 42 -2.94 -16.77 3.73
N GLU A 43 -2.48 -17.79 4.45
CA GLU A 43 -2.26 -17.72 5.89
C GLU A 43 -1.16 -16.73 6.25
N LYS A 44 0.01 -16.80 5.59
CA LYS A 44 1.11 -15.83 5.76
C LYS A 44 0.67 -14.39 5.48
N LYS A 45 -0.17 -14.17 4.45
CA LYS A 45 -0.74 -12.83 4.16
C LYS A 45 -1.67 -12.35 5.27
N LYS A 46 -2.51 -13.23 5.85
CA LYS A 46 -3.40 -12.89 6.98
C LYS A 46 -2.60 -12.55 8.23
N GLU A 47 -1.52 -13.28 8.51
CA GLU A 47 -0.65 -13.03 9.66
C GLU A 47 0.08 -11.68 9.56
N LYS A 48 0.73 -11.41 8.42
CA LYS A 48 1.37 -10.10 8.14
C LYS A 48 0.38 -8.93 8.28
N LYS A 49 -0.88 -9.10 7.84
CA LYS A 49 -1.92 -8.06 7.98
C LYS A 49 -2.32 -7.85 9.45
N LYS A 50 -2.37 -8.91 10.27
CA LYS A 50 -2.64 -8.81 11.72
C LYS A 50 -1.49 -8.12 12.44
N GLU A 51 -0.24 -8.45 12.12
CA GLU A 51 0.96 -7.84 12.70
C GLU A 51 1.03 -6.34 12.39
N LYS A 52 0.88 -5.96 11.12
CA LYS A 52 0.85 -4.55 10.71
C LYS A 52 -0.27 -3.75 11.38
N LYS A 53 -1.42 -4.38 11.67
CA LYS A 53 -2.52 -3.74 12.42
C LYS A 53 -2.18 -3.56 13.90
N LYS A 54 -1.46 -4.50 14.53
CA LYS A 54 -0.99 -4.38 15.92
C LYS A 54 0.07 -3.29 16.04
N GLU A 55 1.01 -3.21 15.10
CA GLU A 55 2.05 -2.19 15.07
C GLU A 55 1.45 -0.78 14.92
N LYS A 56 0.55 -0.57 13.96
CA LYS A 56 -0.17 0.71 13.81
C LYS A 56 -0.92 1.13 15.08
N LYS A 57 -1.55 0.19 15.79
CA LYS A 57 -2.23 0.49 17.07
C LYS A 57 -1.25 0.94 18.15
N LYS A 58 -0.08 0.28 18.27
CA LYS A 58 0.97 0.67 19.22
C LYS A 58 1.54 2.05 18.89
N GLU A 59 1.76 2.34 17.61
CA GLU A 59 2.25 3.66 17.17
C GLU A 59 1.23 4.77 17.48
N GLU A 60 -0.06 4.54 17.20
CA GLU A 60 -1.13 5.49 17.51
C GLU A 60 -1.26 5.74 19.01
N GLU A 61 -1.18 4.69 19.84
CA GLU A 61 -1.19 4.82 21.30
C GLU A 61 0.03 5.62 21.80
N GLY A 62 1.22 5.37 21.25
CA GLY A 62 2.43 6.14 21.55
C GLY A 62 2.29 7.63 21.22
N ARG A 63 1.71 7.96 20.05
CA ARG A 63 1.43 9.35 19.67
C ARG A 63 0.42 10.02 20.61
N ARG A 64 -0.62 9.30 21.04
CA ARG A 64 -1.61 9.83 22.00
C ARG A 64 -1.00 10.10 23.38
N ARG A 65 -0.05 9.28 23.83
CA ARG A 65 0.66 9.51 25.10
C ARG A 65 1.53 10.75 25.04
N LYS A 66 2.36 10.88 24.00
CA LYS A 66 3.20 12.09 23.80
C LYS A 66 2.38 13.37 23.75
N LYS A 67 1.24 13.35 23.04
CA LYS A 67 0.38 14.53 22.95
C LYS A 67 -0.19 14.94 24.32
N LYS A 68 -0.51 13.97 25.19
CA LYS A 68 -0.97 14.26 26.56
C LYS A 68 0.14 14.83 27.43
N GLU A 69 1.36 14.31 27.32
CA GLU A 69 2.53 14.84 28.03
C GLU A 69 2.82 16.28 27.60
N GLU A 70 2.74 16.60 26.29
CA GLU A 70 2.88 17.98 25.79
C GLU A 70 1.77 18.91 26.30
N GLU A 71 0.51 18.45 26.35
CA GLU A 71 -0.62 19.24 26.90
C GLU A 71 -0.45 19.51 28.41
N GLU A 72 0.06 18.54 29.19
CA GLU A 72 0.34 18.71 30.62
C GLU A 72 1.51 19.69 30.88
N GLU A 73 2.58 19.66 30.07
CA GLU A 73 3.69 20.61 30.17
C GLU A 73 3.26 22.06 29.85
N GLU A 74 2.38 22.26 28.87
CA GLU A 74 1.83 23.59 28.54
C GLU A 74 0.95 24.14 29.68
N GLU A 75 0.13 23.30 30.33
CA GLU A 75 -0.69 23.73 31.47
C GLU A 75 0.18 24.14 32.67
N GLU A 76 1.26 23.41 32.98
CA GLU A 76 2.19 23.77 34.05
C GLU A 76 2.89 25.11 33.78
N GLN A 77 3.32 25.36 32.54
CA GLN A 77 3.93 26.64 32.17
C GLN A 77 2.95 27.82 32.29
N GLN A 78 1.67 27.63 31.94
CA GLN A 78 0.66 28.67 32.10
C GLN A 78 0.38 28.99 33.58
N GLN A 79 0.38 27.99 34.46
CA GLN A 79 0.21 28.21 35.90
C GLN A 79 1.39 28.96 36.53
N GLN A 80 2.63 28.68 36.11
CA GLN A 80 3.81 29.39 36.63
C GLN A 80 3.83 30.88 36.21
N ASN A 81 3.41 31.19 34.98
CA ASN A 81 3.38 32.58 34.50
C ASN A 81 2.33 33.45 35.20
N ASN A 82 1.19 32.88 35.62
CA ASN A 82 0.14 33.64 36.31
C ASN A 82 0.49 34.00 37.76
N ASN A 83 1.31 33.20 38.45
CA ASN A 83 1.68 33.48 39.85
C ASN A 83 2.71 34.61 40.00
N ASN A 84 3.48 34.95 38.96
CA ASN A 84 4.52 35.96 39.06
C ASN A 84 4.02 37.41 38.83
N ASN A 85 2.77 37.59 38.38
CA ASN A 85 2.23 38.93 38.07
C ASN A 85 1.42 39.55 39.22
N ASN A 86 1.21 38.85 40.34
CA ASN A 86 0.36 39.33 41.44
C ASN A 86 1.14 39.95 42.63
N ASN A 87 2.46 40.11 42.54
CA ASN A 87 3.28 40.63 43.64
C ASN A 87 3.91 42.02 43.39
N ASN A 88 3.44 42.78 42.39
CA ASN A 88 3.96 44.13 42.11
C ASN A 88 2.90 45.25 42.07
N ASN A 89 1.72 45.06 42.66
CA ASN A 89 0.69 46.11 42.72
C ASN A 89 0.33 46.57 44.13
N ASN A 90 1.35 46.84 44.97
CA ASN A 90 1.15 47.54 46.22
C ASN A 90 2.20 48.64 46.45
N ASN A 91 2.47 49.49 45.45
CA ASN A 91 3.01 50.85 45.68
C ASN A 91 3.06 51.74 44.41
N ASN A 92 1.94 52.30 43.92
CA ASN A 92 1.93 53.74 43.54
C ASN A 92 0.53 54.31 43.25
N ASN A 93 0.13 55.13 44.20
CA ASN A 93 -0.66 56.36 44.15
C ASN A 93 -0.99 57.01 42.78
N SER A 94 -2.26 57.42 42.65
CA SER A 94 -2.81 58.63 42.01
C SER A 94 -2.84 58.79 40.47
N ASN A 95 -4.07 59.05 39.99
CA ASN A 95 -4.44 59.81 38.79
C ASN A 95 -3.89 59.33 37.42
N ASN A 96 -4.78 58.85 36.53
CA ASN A 96 -5.37 59.73 35.52
C ASN A 96 -6.49 59.02 34.75
N ASN A 97 -7.57 59.77 34.56
CA ASN A 97 -8.76 59.45 33.79
C ASN A 97 -8.47 59.77 32.32
N ASN A 98 -8.45 58.79 31.38
CA ASN A 98 -8.82 59.10 29.99
C ASN A 98 -9.10 57.89 29.09
N SER A 99 -10.34 57.87 28.60
CA SER A 99 -10.79 57.49 27.25
C SER A 99 -10.12 56.32 26.52
N ASN A 100 -10.83 55.19 26.51
CA ASN A 100 -11.44 54.63 25.29
C ASN A 100 -10.76 55.03 23.97
N ASN A 101 -9.97 54.13 23.37
CA ASN A 101 -9.97 54.03 21.91
C ASN A 101 -9.67 52.60 21.43
N ASN A 102 -10.57 52.17 20.56
CA ASN A 102 -10.68 50.91 19.87
C ASN A 102 -9.49 50.75 18.91
N ASN A 103 -8.68 49.70 19.02
CA ASN A 103 -7.79 49.31 17.93
C ASN A 103 -8.10 47.88 17.47
N SER A 104 -9.06 47.82 16.54
CA SER A 104 -9.39 46.65 15.75
C SER A 104 -8.18 46.30 14.87
N ASN A 105 -7.29 45.45 15.38
CA ASN A 105 -6.19 44.92 14.58
C ASN A 105 -6.70 43.71 13.78
N ASN A 106 -7.19 44.04 12.59
CA ASN A 106 -7.62 43.14 11.53
C ASN A 106 -6.43 42.33 11.01
N ASN A 107 -6.07 41.22 11.68
CA ASN A 107 -5.05 40.32 11.16
C ASN A 107 -5.69 39.33 10.18
N ASN A 108 -5.70 39.76 8.93
CA ASN A 108 -6.08 39.04 7.73
C ASN A 108 -5.17 37.82 7.52
N ASN A 109 -5.45 36.70 8.20
CA ASN A 109 -4.75 35.44 7.98
C ASN A 109 -5.33 34.72 6.75
N ASN A 110 -5.07 35.31 5.58
CA ASN A 110 -5.43 34.73 4.29
C ASN A 110 -4.32 33.76 3.83
N ASN A 111 -4.74 32.51 3.63
CA ASN A 111 -4.15 31.52 2.73
C ASN A 111 -2.63 31.28 2.78
N ASN A 112 -2.25 30.21 3.48
CA ASN A 112 -1.36 29.26 2.85
C ASN A 112 -1.76 27.82 3.23
N ARG A 113 -2.87 27.36 2.64
CA ARG A 113 -3.20 25.93 2.63
C ARG A 113 -2.20 25.25 1.69
N GLN A 114 -1.04 24.93 2.25
CA GLN A 114 0.01 24.16 1.62
C GLN A 114 -0.57 22.75 1.35
N VAL A 115 -1.09 22.55 0.13
CA VAL A 115 -1.46 21.23 -0.36
C VAL A 115 -0.15 20.49 -0.57
N VAL A 116 0.30 19.80 0.48
CA VAL A 116 1.37 18.81 0.38
C VAL A 116 0.76 17.63 -0.38
N THR A 117 0.85 17.67 -1.71
CA THR A 117 0.73 16.48 -2.54
C THR A 117 1.90 15.58 -2.16
N MET A 118 1.65 14.64 -1.25
CA MET A 118 2.52 13.48 -1.12
C MET A 118 2.37 12.68 -2.41
N GLU A 119 3.22 12.98 -3.40
CA GLU A 119 3.51 12.08 -4.49
C GLU A 119 4.04 10.80 -3.86
N THR A 120 3.09 9.91 -3.59
CA THR A 120 3.37 8.58 -3.07
C THR A 120 3.90 7.83 -4.26
N GLU A 121 5.22 7.86 -4.44
CA GLU A 121 5.93 6.99 -5.36
C GLU A 121 5.52 5.55 -5.01
N MET A 122 4.55 5.01 -5.75
CA MET A 122 4.32 3.58 -5.80
C MET A 122 5.49 3.00 -6.61
N THR A 123 6.63 2.85 -5.95
CA THR A 123 7.75 2.03 -6.42
C THR A 123 7.27 0.59 -6.38
N THR A 124 6.59 0.18 -7.45
CA THR A 124 6.24 -1.21 -7.70
C THR A 124 7.54 -1.96 -7.97
N PHE A 125 8.11 -2.56 -6.92
CA PHE A 125 9.18 -3.55 -7.06
C PHE A 125 8.58 -4.78 -7.74
N ILE A 126 8.61 -4.80 -9.06
CA ILE A 126 8.43 -6.02 -9.83
C ILE A 126 9.75 -6.79 -9.67
N ASN A 127 9.75 -7.80 -8.80
CA ASN A 127 10.83 -8.78 -8.75
C ASN A 127 10.83 -9.57 -10.07
N ILE A 128 11.65 -9.14 -11.01
CA ILE A 128 11.93 -9.84 -12.26
C ILE A 128 13.13 -10.76 -11.98
N GLU A 129 12.88 -11.91 -11.34
CA GLU A 129 13.90 -12.98 -11.23
C GLU A 129 13.60 -14.18 -12.15
N SER A 130 12.64 -14.07 -13.08
CA SER A 130 12.42 -15.16 -14.06
C SER A 130 11.73 -14.70 -15.34
N LEU A 131 12.45 -14.03 -16.24
CA LEU A 131 11.98 -13.87 -17.62
C LEU A 131 13.13 -14.00 -18.63
N ASP A 132 13.47 -15.26 -18.92
CA ASP A 132 13.90 -15.64 -20.27
C ASP A 132 12.68 -15.66 -21.19
N CYS A 133 12.16 -14.48 -21.55
CA CYS A 133 11.39 -14.27 -22.78
C CYS A 133 11.22 -12.77 -23.05
N PHE A 134 12.05 -12.30 -23.98
CA PHE A 134 11.96 -11.00 -24.64
C PHE A 134 10.52 -10.71 -25.10
N THR A 135 9.81 -9.87 -24.35
CA THR A 135 8.67 -9.12 -24.88
C THR A 135 8.96 -7.64 -24.70
N ASN A 136 8.92 -6.91 -25.81
CA ASN A 136 9.16 -5.47 -25.88
C ASN A 136 8.12 -4.71 -25.04
N ILE A 137 8.42 -4.46 -23.77
CA ILE A 137 7.65 -3.54 -22.94
C ILE A 137 8.03 -2.11 -23.35
N ARG A 138 7.26 -1.52 -24.25
CA ARG A 138 7.27 -0.05 -24.44
C ARG A 138 6.53 0.57 -23.27
N ILE A 139 7.26 1.17 -22.34
CA ILE A 139 6.69 2.00 -21.28
C ILE A 139 6.13 3.28 -21.94
N VAL A 140 4.81 3.33 -22.15
CA VAL A 140 4.13 4.55 -22.59
C VAL A 140 3.77 5.35 -21.34
N GLY A 141 4.52 6.43 -21.10
CA GLY A 141 4.24 7.34 -20.00
C GLY A 141 2.98 8.19 -20.23
N PRO A 142 2.32 8.68 -19.16
CA PRO A 142 1.13 9.51 -19.27
C PRO A 142 1.46 10.83 -19.99
N LYS A 143 0.76 11.11 -21.10
CA LYS A 143 0.85 12.41 -21.79
C LYS A 143 -0.20 13.36 -21.22
N ARG A 144 0.23 14.49 -20.67
CA ARG A 144 -0.67 15.57 -20.25
C ARG A 144 -1.16 16.34 -21.48
N CYS A 145 -2.48 16.45 -21.64
CA CYS A 145 -3.07 17.31 -22.67
C CYS A 145 -2.82 18.79 -22.30
N GLN A 146 -2.02 19.50 -23.09
CA GLN A 146 -1.67 20.91 -22.83
C GLN A 146 -2.88 21.86 -22.86
N ARG A 147 -4.02 21.43 -23.43
CA ARG A 147 -5.21 22.27 -23.60
C ARG A 147 -6.21 22.17 -22.45
N CYS A 148 -6.27 21.06 -21.73
CA CYS A 148 -7.21 20.86 -20.62
C CYS A 148 -6.57 20.40 -19.31
N GLY A 149 -5.28 20.04 -19.30
CA GLY A 149 -4.56 19.59 -18.10
C GLY A 149 -4.95 18.19 -17.59
N VAL A 150 -5.93 17.54 -18.21
CA VAL A 150 -6.38 16.20 -17.83
C VAL A 150 -5.42 15.15 -18.39
N VAL A 151 -5.06 14.18 -17.54
CA VAL A 151 -4.28 13.01 -17.94
C VAL A 151 -5.26 11.99 -18.52
N HIS A 152 -5.19 11.77 -19.82
CA HIS A 152 -5.93 10.70 -20.48
C HIS A 152 -5.02 9.48 -20.58
N PHE A 153 -5.50 8.34 -20.10
CA PHE A 153 -4.93 7.05 -20.44
C PHE A 153 -5.55 6.63 -21.77
N GLU A 154 -4.79 6.69 -22.86
CA GLU A 154 -5.20 6.08 -24.12
C GLU A 154 -5.22 4.56 -23.92
N GLU A 155 -6.41 3.97 -23.96
CA GLU A 155 -6.56 2.52 -24.08
C GLU A 155 -6.00 2.11 -25.45
N ILE A 156 -4.87 1.43 -25.44
CA ILE A 156 -4.27 0.89 -26.66
C ILE A 156 -5.18 -0.22 -27.17
N PRO A 157 -5.65 -0.19 -28.44
CA PRO A 157 -6.36 -1.32 -29.01
C PRO A 157 -5.43 -2.53 -29.00
N SER A 158 -5.90 -3.62 -28.38
CA SER A 158 -5.22 -4.90 -28.29
C SER A 158 -4.96 -5.46 -29.70
N PHE A 159 -3.78 -5.16 -30.24
CA PHE A 159 -3.27 -5.80 -31.44
C PHE A 159 -2.99 -7.27 -31.10
N PHE A 160 -3.96 -8.14 -31.39
CA PHE A 160 -3.77 -9.59 -31.50
C PHE A 160 -2.75 -9.85 -32.61
N GLY A 161 -1.47 -9.93 -32.23
CA GLY A 161 -0.35 -10.28 -33.11
C GLY A 161 -0.40 -11.76 -33.45
N GLY A 162 -0.47 -12.03 -34.76
CA GLY A 162 -0.61 -13.35 -35.34
C GLY A 162 0.60 -14.28 -35.17
N ARG A 163 0.30 -15.55 -35.43
CA ARG A 163 1.18 -16.71 -35.47
C ARG A 163 2.48 -16.45 -36.25
N CYS A 164 3.63 -16.69 -35.61
CA CYS A 164 4.86 -16.98 -36.32
C CYS A 164 4.92 -18.49 -36.58
N ASN A 165 4.75 -18.91 -37.84
CA ASN A 165 5.21 -20.21 -38.31
C ASN A 165 6.72 -20.11 -38.51
N LEU A 166 7.49 -20.93 -37.79
CA LEU A 166 8.87 -21.24 -38.17
C LEU A 166 8.82 -22.31 -39.28
N ILE A 167 9.50 -22.02 -40.39
CA ILE A 167 9.90 -22.98 -41.42
C ILE A 167 11.20 -23.64 -40.95
#